data_AF-A0AAU9UDM7-F1
#
_entry.id   AF-A0AAU9UDM7-F1
#
_cell.length_a   1.000
_cell.length_b   1.000
_cell.length_c   1.000
_cell.angle_alpha   90.00
_cell.angle_beta   90.00
_cell.angle_gamma   90.00
#
_symmetry.space_group_name_H-M   'P 1'
#
loop_
_entity.id
_entity.type
_entity.pdbx_description
1 polymer ?
#
loop_
_entity_poly.entity_id
_entity_poly.type
_entity_poly.pdbx_seq_one_letter_code
_entity_poly.pdbx_strand_id
1 'polypeptide(L)'
;MSSKNCSGCHGAIKSREYLQCPQCEQLYDLECANISSREFKSLTSEHRRIWKCPDCLSKQRKCGDNTNTPIRRANNTQNFTSTSNVAPDECANNVTLRTKAQLHPTIAATQSYVTEERLRDILRQEITDMLKATIKELVTKDLTNINNQISTFHESLNFFNDCFESLKKDIEEKTATIKTLQTDNANLQATVSDLSER
;
A
#
# COMPACT_ATOMS: atom_id res chain seq x y z
N MET A 1 15.25 22.21 -28.60
CA MET A 1 14.17 21.21 -28.47
C MET A 1 13.08 21.83 -27.60
N SER A 2 11.89 22.08 -28.13
CA SER A 2 10.81 22.70 -27.36
C SER A 2 10.32 21.74 -26.28
N SER A 3 10.47 22.13 -25.01
CA SER A 3 9.96 21.39 -23.87
C SER A 3 8.42 21.35 -23.93
N LYS A 4 7.84 20.15 -23.85
CA LYS A 4 6.39 19.98 -23.73
C LYS A 4 5.99 20.22 -22.28
N ASN A 5 5.04 21.11 -22.03
CA ASN A 5 4.54 21.40 -20.69
C ASN A 5 3.16 20.77 -20.49
N CYS A 6 2.91 20.29 -19.28
CA CYS A 6 1.61 19.78 -18.86
C CYS A 6 0.65 20.94 -18.62
N SER A 7 -0.58 20.86 -19.12
CA SER A 7 -1.59 21.91 -18.98
C SER A 7 -2.34 21.84 -17.65
N GLY A 8 -2.17 20.76 -16.87
CA GLY A 8 -2.72 20.62 -15.52
C GLY A 8 -1.81 21.22 -14.45
N CYS A 9 -0.54 20.81 -14.41
CA CYS A 9 0.43 21.25 -13.40
C CYS A 9 1.39 22.35 -13.88
N HIS A 10 1.35 22.73 -15.17
CA HIS A 10 2.30 23.63 -15.83
C HIS A 10 3.77 23.19 -15.78
N GLY A 11 4.06 21.98 -15.29
CA GLY A 11 5.39 21.40 -15.24
C GLY A 11 5.87 20.89 -16.60
N ALA A 12 7.18 20.78 -16.76
CA ALA A 12 7.78 20.17 -17.95
C ALA A 12 7.55 18.65 -17.95
N ILE A 13 7.01 18.12 -19.04
CA ILE A 13 6.79 16.69 -19.26
C ILE A 13 8.14 16.05 -19.57
N LYS A 14 8.72 15.37 -18.58
CA LYS A 14 10.03 14.70 -18.69
C LYS A 14 9.93 13.35 -19.42
N SER A 15 8.77 12.71 -19.39
CA SER A 15 8.53 11.39 -19.98
C SER A 15 7.96 11.47 -21.41
N ARG A 16 8.17 10.42 -22.20
CA ARG A 16 7.47 10.24 -23.49
C ARG A 16 6.02 9.78 -23.31
N GLU A 17 5.63 9.43 -22.09
CA GLU A 17 4.29 9.00 -21.73
C GLU A 17 3.46 10.23 -21.31
N TYR A 18 2.59 10.69 -22.21
CA TYR A 18 1.66 11.80 -21.99
C TYR A 18 0.38 11.56 -22.79
N LEU A 19 -0.69 12.28 -22.44
CA LEU A 19 -1.95 12.28 -23.18
C LEU A 19 -2.22 13.65 -23.78
N GLN A 20 -2.83 13.66 -24.96
CA GLN A 20 -3.29 14.87 -25.62
C GLN A 20 -4.81 14.81 -25.70
N CYS A 21 -5.48 15.85 -25.21
CA CYS A 21 -6.92 15.93 -25.33
C CYS A 21 -7.30 16.30 -26.78
N PRO A 22 -8.18 15.56 -27.47
CA PRO A 22 -8.58 15.86 -28.85
C PRO A 22 -9.46 17.11 -28.96
N GLN A 23 -10.02 17.61 -27.85
CA GLN A 23 -10.95 18.74 -27.84
C GLN A 23 -10.25 20.10 -27.65
N CYS A 24 -9.18 20.16 -26.86
CA CYS A 24 -8.43 21.39 -26.61
C CYS A 24 -6.96 21.32 -27.06
N GLU A 25 -6.54 20.16 -27.59
CA GLU A 25 -5.19 19.85 -28.07
C GLU A 25 -4.08 19.99 -27.03
N GLN A 26 -4.44 20.22 -25.77
CA GLN A 26 -3.53 20.38 -24.65
C GLN A 26 -2.93 19.05 -24.20
N LEU A 27 -1.68 19.13 -23.70
CA LEU A 27 -0.91 17.99 -23.23
C LEU A 27 -1.01 17.85 -21.71
N TYR A 28 -1.13 16.61 -21.24
CA TYR A 28 -1.19 16.27 -19.83
C TYR A 28 -0.21 15.14 -19.53
N ASP A 29 0.54 15.28 -18.44
CA ASP A 29 1.28 14.17 -17.86
C ASP A 29 0.32 13.13 -17.25
N LEU A 30 0.85 11.95 -16.94
CA LEU A 30 0.07 10.83 -16.41
C LEU A 30 -0.55 11.15 -15.05
N GLU A 31 0.14 11.93 -14.21
CA GLU A 31 -0.34 12.34 -12.89
C GLU A 31 -1.55 13.26 -12.99
N CYS A 32 -1.48 14.31 -13.83
CA CYS A 32 -2.62 15.22 -14.05
C CYS A 32 -3.77 14.56 -14.81
N ALA A 33 -3.48 13.54 -15.63
CA ALA A 33 -4.50 12.74 -16.28
C ALA A 33 -5.11 11.67 -15.37
N ASN A 34 -4.59 11.49 -14.15
CA ASN A 34 -4.97 10.45 -13.18
C ASN A 34 -4.94 9.04 -13.79
N ILE A 35 -3.88 8.72 -14.52
CA ILE A 35 -3.67 7.41 -15.16
C ILE A 35 -2.29 6.90 -14.72
N SER A 36 -2.22 5.70 -14.16
CA SER A 36 -0.93 5.09 -13.80
C SER A 36 -0.12 4.68 -15.04
N SER A 37 1.20 4.58 -14.92
CA SER A 37 2.05 4.07 -16.02
C SER A 37 1.65 2.66 -16.48
N ARG A 38 1.08 1.82 -15.59
CA ARG A 38 0.59 0.49 -15.95
C ARG A 38 -0.66 0.58 -16.83
N GLU A 39 -1.63 1.42 -16.44
CA GLU A 39 -2.84 1.66 -17.21
C GLU A 39 -2.52 2.32 -18.55
N PHE A 40 -1.58 3.28 -18.57
CA PHE A 40 -1.08 3.90 -19.78
C PHE A 40 -0.49 2.86 -20.74
N LYS A 41 0.20 1.82 -20.28
CA LYS A 41 0.73 0.78 -21.18
C LYS A 41 -0.35 -0.15 -21.73
N SER A 42 -1.42 -0.40 -20.97
CA SER A 42 -2.57 -1.19 -21.42
C SER A 42 -3.56 -0.42 -22.30
N LEU A 43 -3.50 0.92 -22.31
CA LEU A 43 -4.38 1.76 -23.13
C LEU A 43 -4.11 1.55 -24.63
N THR A 44 -5.14 1.13 -25.36
CA THR A 44 -5.10 1.05 -26.82
C THR A 44 -4.96 2.45 -27.42
N SER A 45 -4.45 2.53 -28.66
CA SER A 45 -4.35 3.80 -29.40
C SER A 45 -5.71 4.49 -29.58
N GLU A 46 -6.79 3.71 -29.69
CA GLU A 46 -8.17 4.19 -29.79
C GLU A 46 -8.62 4.88 -28.50
N HIS A 47 -8.41 4.25 -27.34
CA HIS A 47 -8.76 4.84 -26.05
C HIS A 47 -8.01 6.15 -25.77
N ARG A 48 -6.75 6.26 -26.22
CA ARG A 48 -5.98 7.52 -26.12
C ARG A 48 -6.56 8.63 -26.98
N ARG A 49 -7.16 8.31 -28.13
CA ARG A 49 -7.76 9.30 -29.05
C ARG A 49 -9.09 9.84 -28.56
N ILE A 50 -9.83 9.09 -27.74
CA ILE A 50 -11.12 9.52 -27.18
C ILE A 50 -10.98 10.12 -25.77
N TRP A 51 -9.81 10.01 -25.14
CA TRP A 51 -9.56 10.55 -23.81
C TRP A 51 -9.75 12.07 -23.79
N LYS A 52 -10.55 12.56 -22.83
CA LYS A 52 -10.80 14.00 -22.64
C LYS A 52 -10.22 14.46 -21.32
N CYS A 53 -9.63 15.65 -21.31
CA CYS A 53 -9.13 16.24 -20.08
C CYS A 53 -10.28 16.64 -19.14
N PRO A 54 -10.00 16.79 -17.83
CA PRO A 54 -11.01 17.20 -16.84
C PRO A 54 -11.74 18.49 -17.21
N ASP A 55 -11.03 19.48 -17.77
CA ASP A 55 -11.63 20.76 -18.16
C ASP A 55 -12.65 20.59 -19.30
N CYS A 56 -12.30 19.81 -20.32
CA CYS A 56 -13.19 19.53 -21.44
C CYS A 56 -14.40 18.70 -21.00
N LEU A 57 -14.20 17.71 -20.12
CA LEU A 57 -15.26 16.89 -19.55
C LEU A 57 -16.25 17.73 -18.74
N SER A 58 -15.78 18.65 -17.91
CA SER A 58 -16.63 19.52 -17.09
C SER A 58 -17.53 20.45 -17.91
N LYS A 59 -17.06 20.88 -19.09
CA LYS A 59 -17.79 21.75 -20.02
C LYS A 59 -18.79 21.02 -20.90
N GLN A 60 -18.77 19.69 -20.93
CA GLN A 60 -19.75 18.94 -21.70
C GLN A 60 -21.12 19.07 -21.03
N ARG A 61 -22.11 19.55 -21.79
CA ARG A 61 -23.50 19.53 -21.34
C ARG A 61 -23.85 18.09 -21.02
N LYS A 62 -24.36 17.85 -19.82
CA LYS A 62 -25.00 16.58 -19.48
C LYS A 62 -26.27 16.51 -20.31
N CYS A 63 -26.20 15.90 -21.50
CA CYS A 63 -27.37 15.52 -22.27
C CYS A 63 -28.05 14.35 -21.54
N GLY A 64 -28.76 14.70 -20.47
CA GLY A 64 -29.78 13.84 -19.88
C GLY A 64 -31.11 14.19 -20.52
N ASP A 65 -31.93 13.16 -20.72
CA ASP A 65 -33.34 13.36 -21.03
C ASP A 65 -34.03 14.03 -19.81
N ASN A 66 -34.24 15.34 -19.91
CA ASN A 66 -34.87 16.13 -18.85
C ASN A 66 -36.41 15.98 -18.84
N THR A 67 -36.97 15.10 -19.69
CA THR A 67 -38.43 14.90 -19.80
C THR A 67 -39.05 14.39 -18.50
N ASN A 68 -38.26 13.78 -17.60
CA ASN A 68 -38.69 13.34 -16.25
C ASN A 68 -38.20 14.23 -15.09
N THR A 69 -37.60 15.39 -15.36
CA THR A 69 -37.37 16.36 -14.27
C THR A 69 -38.67 17.10 -13.96
N PRO A 70 -39.17 17.10 -12.70
CA PRO A 70 -40.44 17.74 -12.37
C PRO A 70 -40.35 19.24 -12.65
N ILE A 71 -41.08 19.71 -13.66
CA ILE A 71 -41.18 21.12 -14.02
C ILE A 71 -41.94 21.83 -12.89
N ARG A 72 -41.25 22.72 -12.17
CA ARG A 72 -41.89 23.62 -11.20
C ARG A 72 -42.82 24.54 -11.98
N ARG A 73 -44.13 24.32 -11.92
CA ARG A 73 -45.13 25.24 -12.51
C ARG A 73 -44.92 26.64 -11.91
N ALA A 74 -44.51 27.59 -12.74
CA ALA A 74 -44.46 29.00 -12.36
C ALA A 74 -45.89 29.55 -12.44
N ASN A 75 -46.61 29.49 -11.30
CA ASN A 75 -47.78 30.32 -11.14
C ASN A 75 -47.31 31.75 -10.84
N ASN A 76 -47.17 32.59 -11.87
CA ASN A 76 -47.50 34.00 -11.70
C ASN A 76 -47.87 34.65 -13.03
N THR A 77 -49.16 34.87 -13.18
CA THR A 77 -49.73 35.94 -14.00
C THR A 77 -49.21 37.27 -13.47
N GLN A 78 -48.40 37.99 -14.25
CA GLN A 78 -48.68 39.39 -14.64
C GLN A 78 -47.59 39.93 -15.58
N ASN A 79 -48.04 40.20 -16.81
CA ASN A 79 -47.64 41.26 -17.75
C ASN A 79 -46.34 42.02 -17.47
N PHE A 80 -45.33 41.84 -18.32
CA PHE A 80 -44.57 42.99 -18.83
C PHE A 80 -44.18 42.76 -20.30
N THR A 81 -44.41 43.82 -21.06
CA THR A 81 -44.31 44.04 -22.50
C THR A 81 -42.93 43.78 -23.10
N SER A 82 -42.93 43.27 -24.33
CA SER A 82 -41.78 43.20 -25.23
C SER A 82 -41.15 44.58 -25.45
N THR A 83 -39.82 44.71 -25.31
CA THR A 83 -38.92 45.50 -26.19
C THR A 83 -37.44 45.38 -25.78
N SER A 84 -36.62 45.00 -26.76
CA SER A 84 -35.25 45.47 -27.10
C SER A 84 -34.08 45.45 -26.10
N ASN A 85 -33.08 44.62 -26.44
CA ASN A 85 -31.63 44.89 -26.52
C ASN A 85 -30.96 45.82 -25.48
N VAL A 86 -30.27 45.25 -24.48
CA VAL A 86 -28.98 45.77 -23.94
C VAL A 86 -28.10 44.59 -23.47
N ALA A 87 -26.79 44.76 -23.65
CA ALA A 87 -25.65 43.82 -23.53
C ALA A 87 -25.37 43.25 -22.11
N PRO A 88 -24.47 42.27 -21.96
CA PRO A 88 -24.32 41.43 -20.76
C PRO A 88 -23.41 42.08 -19.71
N ASP A 89 -23.91 42.22 -18.48
CA ASP A 89 -23.13 42.69 -17.34
C ASP A 89 -22.68 41.53 -16.44
N GLU A 90 -21.44 41.65 -16.00
CA GLU A 90 -20.67 40.71 -15.22
C GLU A 90 -21.17 40.62 -13.77
N CYS A 91 -21.60 39.44 -13.35
CA CYS A 91 -21.42 38.86 -12.01
C CYS A 91 -22.35 37.64 -11.86
N ALA A 92 -21.92 36.51 -12.43
CA ALA A 92 -22.59 35.22 -12.22
C ALA A 92 -22.33 34.70 -10.79
N ASN A 93 -23.02 35.26 -9.82
CA ASN A 93 -23.16 34.65 -8.50
C ASN A 93 -24.08 33.42 -8.64
N ASN A 94 -23.48 32.25 -8.88
CA ASN A 94 -24.15 30.95 -9.02
C ASN A 94 -24.63 30.39 -7.66
N VAL A 95 -25.27 31.21 -6.83
CA VAL A 95 -25.80 30.81 -5.52
C VAL A 95 -27.32 30.74 -5.59
N THR A 96 -27.87 29.53 -5.57
CA THR A 96 -29.32 29.33 -5.39
C THR A 96 -29.63 29.28 -3.89
N LEU A 97 -30.28 30.34 -3.37
CA LEU A 97 -30.80 30.34 -2.01
C LEU A 97 -32.03 29.41 -1.94
N ARG A 98 -31.87 28.26 -1.29
CA ARG A 98 -32.95 27.27 -1.11
C ARG A 98 -33.78 27.62 0.13
N THR A 99 -34.93 28.27 -0.05
CA THR A 99 -35.92 28.42 1.03
C THR A 99 -36.59 27.07 1.31
N LYS A 100 -36.45 26.59 2.55
CA LYS A 100 -36.95 25.29 3.02
C LYS A 100 -38.46 25.41 3.28
N ALA A 101 -39.29 25.03 2.31
CA ALA A 101 -40.71 24.80 2.58
C ALA A 101 -40.87 23.42 3.24
N GLN A 102 -41.36 23.42 4.47
CA GLN A 102 -41.64 22.21 5.24
C GLN A 102 -42.96 21.55 4.78
N LEU A 103 -42.91 20.20 4.76
CA LEU A 103 -43.98 19.23 4.98
C LEU A 103 -44.96 18.92 3.83
N HIS A 104 -44.80 17.71 3.29
CA HIS A 104 -45.93 16.82 3.06
C HIS A 104 -45.54 15.38 3.48
N PRO A 105 -46.37 14.68 4.29
CA PRO A 105 -46.10 13.31 4.72
C PRO A 105 -46.69 12.29 3.74
N THR A 106 -46.12 11.07 3.81
CA THR A 106 -46.64 9.78 3.30
C THR A 106 -46.14 9.36 1.91
N ILE A 107 -45.14 8.48 1.86
CA ILE A 107 -45.27 7.02 1.71
C ILE A 107 -43.89 6.44 2.03
N ALA A 108 -43.76 5.73 3.14
CA ALA A 108 -42.54 5.01 3.48
C ALA A 108 -42.42 3.78 2.56
N ALA A 109 -41.94 4.00 1.34
CA ALA A 109 -41.24 2.95 0.63
C ALA A 109 -40.02 2.61 1.50
N THR A 110 -40.00 1.42 2.09
CA THR A 110 -38.81 0.80 2.65
C THR A 110 -37.83 0.56 1.50
N GLN A 111 -37.21 1.64 1.03
CA GLN A 111 -36.01 1.54 0.22
C GLN A 111 -34.98 0.89 1.15
N SER A 112 -34.55 -0.32 0.79
CA SER A 112 -33.41 -0.99 1.40
C SER A 112 -32.17 -0.19 0.99
N TYR A 113 -31.93 0.93 1.65
CA TYR A 113 -30.70 1.70 1.48
C TYR A 113 -29.72 1.24 2.54
N VAL A 114 -28.44 1.16 2.16
CA VAL A 114 -27.38 0.87 3.11
C VAL A 114 -27.34 2.04 4.10
N THR A 115 -27.59 1.74 5.37
CA THR A 115 -27.52 2.75 6.43
C THR A 115 -26.06 3.05 6.74
N GLU A 116 -25.80 4.26 7.23
CA GLU A 116 -24.47 4.65 7.70
C GLU A 116 -23.92 3.65 8.75
N GLU A 117 -24.80 3.18 9.64
CA GLU A 117 -24.43 2.19 10.66
C GLU A 117 -23.99 0.87 10.03
N ARG A 118 -24.69 0.40 8.99
CA ARG A 118 -24.29 -0.82 8.27
C ARG A 118 -22.95 -0.67 7.57
N LEU A 119 -22.65 0.51 7.02
CA LEU A 119 -21.34 0.80 6.44
C LEU A 119 -20.24 0.81 7.51
N ARG A 120 -20.49 1.42 8.67
CA ARG A 120 -19.53 1.43 9.78
C ARG A 120 -19.24 0.02 10.28
N ASP A 121 -20.25 -0.82 10.40
CA ASP A 121 -20.08 -2.22 10.82
C ASP A 121 -19.24 -3.01 9.83
N ILE A 122 -19.50 -2.88 8.53
CA ILE A 122 -18.71 -3.53 7.48
C ILE A 122 -17.25 -3.06 7.57
N LEU A 123 -17.01 -1.75 7.64
CA LEU A 123 -15.65 -1.21 7.73
C LEU A 123 -14.92 -1.67 8.99
N ARG A 124 -15.60 -1.70 10.15
CA ARG A 124 -15.02 -2.21 11.40
C ARG A 124 -14.66 -3.67 11.29
N GLN A 125 -15.54 -4.48 10.69
CA GLN A 125 -15.30 -5.91 10.49
C GLN A 125 -14.09 -6.13 9.60
N GLU A 126 -14.04 -5.49 8.43
CA GLU A 126 -12.94 -5.60 7.47
C GLU A 126 -11.60 -5.15 8.08
N ILE A 127 -11.59 -4.03 8.79
CA ILE A 127 -10.39 -3.55 9.49
C ILE A 127 -9.94 -4.54 10.56
N THR A 128 -10.88 -5.08 11.35
CA THR A 128 -10.58 -6.03 12.42
C THR A 128 -10.03 -7.33 11.86
N ASP A 129 -10.63 -7.86 10.79
CA ASP A 129 -10.20 -9.10 10.16
C ASP A 129 -8.83 -8.94 9.51
N MET A 130 -8.59 -7.82 8.82
CA MET A 130 -7.28 -7.48 8.28
C MET A 130 -6.24 -7.37 9.39
N LEU A 131 -6.48 -6.59 10.44
CA LEU A 131 -5.55 -6.44 11.57
C LEU A 131 -5.25 -7.78 12.25
N LYS A 132 -6.28 -8.59 12.49
CA LYS A 132 -6.13 -9.91 13.09
C LYS A 132 -5.30 -10.84 12.22
N ALA A 133 -5.50 -10.81 10.90
CA ALA A 133 -4.72 -11.58 9.95
C ALA A 133 -3.24 -11.14 9.95
N THR A 134 -2.98 -9.83 9.86
CA THR A 134 -1.62 -9.28 9.84
C THR A 134 -0.88 -9.55 11.15
N ILE A 135 -1.52 -9.34 12.30
CA ILE A 135 -0.93 -9.64 13.62
C ILE A 135 -0.63 -11.14 13.74
N LYS A 136 -1.58 -11.99 13.33
CA LYS A 136 -1.38 -13.45 13.36
C LYS A 136 -0.20 -13.86 12.48
N GLU A 137 -0.08 -13.31 11.29
CA GLU A 137 1.03 -13.59 10.37
C GLU A 137 2.37 -13.17 10.98
N LEU A 138 2.48 -11.93 11.47
CA LEU A 138 3.67 -11.41 12.13
C LEU A 138 4.08 -12.27 13.33
N VAL A 139 3.16 -12.53 14.25
CA VAL A 139 3.43 -13.33 15.45
C VAL A 139 3.83 -14.76 15.07
N THR A 140 3.14 -15.38 14.10
CA THR A 140 3.49 -16.74 13.67
C THR A 140 4.87 -16.77 13.04
N LYS A 141 5.20 -15.79 12.19
CA LYS A 141 6.51 -15.68 11.56
C LYS A 141 7.62 -15.52 12.59
N ASP A 142 7.44 -14.61 13.55
CA ASP A 142 8.44 -14.35 14.59
C ASP A 142 8.63 -15.54 15.52
N LEU A 143 7.54 -16.19 15.96
CA LEU A 143 7.61 -17.40 16.77
C LEU A 143 8.30 -18.55 16.03
N THR A 144 8.01 -18.72 14.74
CA THR A 144 8.67 -19.75 13.92
C THR A 144 10.17 -19.45 13.77
N ASN A 145 10.53 -18.18 13.56
CA ASN A 145 11.93 -17.76 13.48
C ASN A 145 12.69 -18.00 14.80
N ILE A 146 12.09 -17.62 15.94
CA ILE A 146 12.65 -17.87 17.27
C ILE A 146 12.82 -19.38 17.48
N ASN A 147 11.82 -20.19 17.15
CA ASN A 147 11.90 -21.64 17.30
C ASN A 147 13.03 -22.24 16.46
N ASN A 148 13.21 -21.76 15.22
CA ASN A 148 14.33 -22.19 14.37
C ASN A 148 15.68 -21.80 14.97
N GLN A 149 15.82 -20.58 15.50
CA GLN A 149 17.04 -20.14 16.18
C GLN A 149 17.35 -21.00 17.40
N ILE A 150 16.34 -21.31 18.22
CA ILE A 150 16.49 -22.20 19.38
C ILE A 150 16.94 -23.60 18.94
N SER A 151 16.34 -24.16 17.88
CA SER A 151 16.76 -25.46 17.34
C SER A 151 18.23 -25.44 16.90
N THR A 152 18.66 -24.42 16.13
CA THR A 152 20.06 -24.31 15.71
C THR A 152 21.03 -24.10 16.88
N PHE A 153 20.60 -23.40 17.92
CA PHE A 153 21.37 -23.23 19.15
C PHE A 153 21.52 -24.55 19.90
N HIS A 154 20.46 -25.34 19.98
CA HIS A 154 20.48 -26.67 20.60
C HIS A 154 21.42 -27.62 19.84
N GLU A 155 21.41 -27.59 18.51
CA GLU A 155 22.38 -28.34 17.68
C GLU A 155 23.83 -27.92 17.98
N SER A 156 24.08 -26.62 18.09
CA SER A 156 25.40 -26.08 18.42
C SER A 156 25.86 -26.49 19.83
N LEU A 157 24.93 -26.51 20.79
CA LEU A 157 25.20 -26.92 22.16
C LEU A 157 25.53 -28.41 22.24
N ASN A 158 24.79 -29.26 21.53
CA ASN A 158 25.09 -30.68 21.43
C ASN A 158 26.46 -30.93 20.81
N PHE A 159 26.78 -30.27 19.70
CA PHE A 159 28.10 -30.36 19.09
C PHE A 159 29.21 -29.94 20.08
N PHE A 160 29.00 -28.83 20.80
CA PHE A 160 29.98 -28.37 21.79
C PHE A 160 30.14 -29.39 22.93
N ASN A 161 29.04 -29.99 23.39
CA ASN A 161 29.07 -31.04 24.41
C ASN A 161 29.85 -32.27 23.95
N ASP A 162 29.64 -32.72 22.70
CA ASP A 162 30.38 -33.84 22.12
C ASP A 162 31.88 -33.53 22.02
N CYS A 163 32.22 -32.31 21.58
CA CYS A 163 33.60 -31.85 21.53
C CYS A 163 34.23 -31.78 22.92
N PHE A 164 33.48 -31.31 23.92
CA PHE A 164 33.92 -31.25 25.31
C PHE A 164 34.21 -32.63 25.88
N GLU A 165 33.33 -33.60 25.68
CA GLU A 165 33.53 -34.98 26.15
C GLU A 165 34.72 -35.65 25.42
N SER A 166 34.87 -35.42 24.11
CA SER A 166 36.04 -35.90 23.37
C SER A 166 37.35 -35.31 23.91
N LEU A 167 37.39 -33.99 24.13
CA LEU A 167 38.56 -33.31 24.65
C LEU A 167 38.91 -33.78 26.07
N LYS A 168 37.90 -33.98 26.91
CA LYS A 168 38.08 -34.53 28.26
C LYS A 168 38.71 -35.93 28.21
N LYS A 169 38.23 -36.79 27.32
CA LYS A 169 38.81 -38.12 27.11
C LYS A 169 40.27 -38.05 26.66
N ASP A 170 40.58 -37.18 25.71
CA ASP A 170 41.95 -36.98 25.23
C ASP A 170 42.88 -36.50 26.37
N ILE A 171 42.39 -35.58 27.22
CA ILE A 171 43.13 -35.10 28.39
C ILE A 171 43.41 -36.26 29.38
N GLU A 172 42.41 -37.09 29.66
CA GLU A 172 42.55 -38.25 30.56
C GLU A 172 43.57 -39.25 30.01
N GLU A 173 43.52 -39.56 28.70
CA GLU A 173 44.46 -40.47 28.04
C GLU A 173 45.89 -39.92 28.04
N LYS A 174 46.08 -38.64 27.70
CA LYS A 174 47.39 -37.99 27.72
C LYS A 174 47.94 -37.93 29.15
N THR A 175 47.09 -37.65 30.14
CA THR A 175 47.49 -37.62 31.55
C THR A 175 47.94 -39.01 32.02
N ALA A 176 47.22 -40.07 31.64
CA ALA A 176 47.63 -41.45 31.94
C ALA A 176 48.98 -41.79 31.30
N THR A 177 49.15 -41.45 30.02
CA THR A 177 50.41 -41.65 29.29
C THR A 177 51.59 -40.94 29.96
N ILE A 178 51.40 -39.68 30.37
CA ILE A 178 52.42 -38.89 31.07
C ILE A 178 52.81 -39.58 32.39
N LYS A 179 51.84 -40.07 33.17
CA LYS A 179 52.12 -40.79 34.42
C LYS A 179 52.94 -42.07 34.19
N THR A 180 52.61 -42.84 33.15
CA THR A 180 53.37 -44.04 32.78
C THR A 180 54.80 -43.67 32.41
N LEU A 181 54.99 -42.68 31.52
CA LEU A 181 56.32 -42.22 31.10
C LEU A 181 57.14 -41.66 32.27
N GLN A 182 56.51 -40.95 33.22
CA GLN A 182 57.18 -40.48 34.43
C GLN A 182 57.66 -41.63 35.31
N THR A 183 56.84 -42.67 35.46
CA THR A 183 57.17 -43.88 36.23
C THR A 183 58.33 -44.64 35.58
N ASP A 184 58.25 -44.86 34.26
CA ASP A 184 59.29 -45.55 33.51
C ASP A 184 60.63 -44.78 33.55
N ASN A 185 60.58 -43.45 33.42
CA ASN A 185 61.78 -42.61 33.52
C ASN A 185 62.39 -42.68 34.93
N ALA A 186 61.58 -42.64 35.99
CA ALA A 186 62.08 -42.82 37.36
C ALA A 186 62.74 -44.19 37.57
N ASN A 187 62.14 -45.26 37.04
CA ASN A 187 62.69 -46.62 37.10
C ASN A 187 64.00 -46.74 36.33
N LEU A 188 64.08 -46.15 35.13
CA LEU A 188 65.30 -46.11 34.32
C LEU A 188 66.41 -45.34 35.03
N GLN A 189 66.11 -44.17 35.60
CA GLN A 189 67.08 -43.39 36.38
C GLN A 189 67.61 -44.18 37.57
N ALA A 190 66.74 -44.88 38.30
CA ALA A 190 67.15 -45.75 39.42
C ALA A 190 68.08 -46.89 38.96
N THR A 191 67.74 -47.54 37.83
CA THR A 191 68.54 -48.63 37.26
C THR A 191 69.91 -48.14 36.78
N VAL A 192 69.97 -46.97 36.14
CA VAL A 192 71.22 -46.35 35.70
C VAL A 192 72.10 -45.97 36.89
N SER A 193 71.50 -45.44 37.97
CA SER A 193 72.24 -45.13 39.21
C SER A 193 72.86 -46.40 39.80
N ASP A 194 72.10 -47.47 39.98
CA ASP A 194 72.57 -48.76 40.51
C ASP A 194 73.72 -49.35 39.67
N LEU A 195 73.59 -49.30 38.34
CA LEU A 195 74.65 -49.78 37.44
C LEU A 195 75.90 -48.89 37.45
N SER A 196 75.77 -47.59 37.73
CA SER A 196 76.90 -46.67 37.80
C SER A 196 77.69 -46.77 39.12
N GLU A 197 77.06 -47.31 40.16
CA GLU A 197 77.67 -47.52 41.48
C GLU A 197 78.41 -48.87 41.61
N ARG A 198 78.28 -49.77 40.62
CA ARG A 198 78.98 -51.06 40.53
C ARG A 198 80.30 -50.97 39.75
#